data_AF-A0A8U0QWI2-F1
#
_entry.id   AF-A0A8U0QWI2-F1
#
_cell.length_a   1.000
_cell.length_b   1.000
_cell.length_c   1.000
_cell.angle_alpha   90.00
_cell.angle_beta   90.00
_cell.angle_gamma   90.00
#
_symmetry.space_group_name_H-M   'P 1'
#
loop_
_entity.id
_entity.type
_entity.pdbx_description
1 polymer ?
#
loop_
_entity_poly.entity_id
_entity_poly.type
_entity_poly.pdbx_seq_one_letter_code
_entity_poly.pdbx_strand_id
1 'polypeptide(L)'
;MMVAHPRPLLVILLQLLLSCLPALGYSNRFFYQDILNGNGNGEIHFNGVKLHVDSSQPSVFALRGSNATLPCRYWYEPELSSPRRVRVKWSWLPVVGGHETDVLVAIGPRIHSFGDFRDRVRLRQDSPGDASLVMTELQLNDTGRYRCEVIDGLEDKSATVDLELRGVVFPYQPPHGRYNLTYHDAQQVCQEQDSTLATFEQLFQAWEEGLDWCNAGWLADGTVQYPITKPRSPCGGLGLAPGVRSYGRRHRHLHRYDVFCFSSSLRGKVYYLQLPQKVNLTEAQQACFNDGAQIAKVGQLYAAWKFMGLDRCDAGWLADGSLRYAITNPRRNCGPMEPGVRSFGFPPPYQKHGVYCYSAVVVFPYQPPHGRYNLTYHDAQQVCQEQDSTLATFEQLFQAWEEGLNWCNAGWLADGTVQYPITKPRRPCGGLGLAPGVRSYGSRHRHLHRYDVFCSSSPLRGKVYYLQLPQKLNLTEAQQACFNDGAQIAKVGQLYVAWRFMGLNHCDAGWLADGSLRYPITKPSRNCGPLEPGVRSFGFPPPYQKHGVYCYSAGMQ
;
A
#
# COMPACT_ATOMS: atom_id res chain seq x y z
N MET A 1 24.31 0.15 -80.09
CA MET A 1 23.48 1.11 -80.84
C MET A 1 22.45 1.69 -79.88
N MET A 2 22.48 3.01 -79.77
CA MET A 2 21.52 3.83 -79.04
C MET A 2 20.13 3.72 -79.68
N VAL A 3 19.06 3.71 -78.88
CA VAL A 3 17.91 4.63 -79.04
C VAL A 3 17.36 4.93 -77.63
N ALA A 4 17.06 6.21 -77.40
CA ALA A 4 16.81 6.83 -76.11
C ALA A 4 15.34 7.25 -75.90
N HIS A 5 14.90 7.15 -74.63
CA HIS A 5 13.94 7.98 -73.86
C HIS A 5 12.44 8.03 -74.26
N PRO A 6 11.49 8.42 -73.36
CA PRO A 6 11.62 8.89 -71.95
C PRO A 6 10.69 8.17 -70.94
N ARG A 7 10.93 8.36 -69.63
CA ARG A 7 9.93 8.74 -68.57
C ARG A 7 10.44 8.46 -67.15
N PRO A 8 11.22 9.38 -66.55
CA PRO A 8 11.45 9.44 -65.11
C PRO A 8 10.36 10.31 -64.43
N LEU A 9 9.08 10.04 -64.71
CA LEU A 9 7.96 10.85 -64.20
C LEU A 9 6.91 10.04 -63.43
N LEU A 10 6.97 8.71 -63.43
CA LEU A 10 5.98 7.89 -62.71
C LEU A 10 6.39 7.54 -61.27
N VAL A 11 7.69 7.52 -60.96
CA VAL A 11 8.19 7.21 -59.60
C VAL A 11 8.19 8.45 -58.70
N ILE A 12 8.33 9.64 -59.27
CA ILE A 12 8.25 10.90 -58.52
C ILE A 12 6.79 11.24 -58.16
N LEU A 13 5.80 10.76 -58.93
CA LEU A 13 4.39 10.99 -58.63
C LEU A 13 3.87 10.16 -57.43
N LEU A 14 4.47 8.99 -57.14
CA LEU A 14 4.09 8.19 -55.97
C LEU A 14 4.74 8.70 -54.67
N GLN A 15 5.88 9.41 -54.75
CA GLN A 15 6.49 10.07 -53.59
C GLN A 15 5.89 11.44 -53.26
N LEU A 16 5.13 12.05 -54.17
CA LEU A 16 4.38 13.30 -53.94
C LEU A 16 2.94 13.08 -53.44
N LEU A 17 2.43 11.84 -53.39
CA LEU A 17 1.09 11.52 -52.87
C LEU A 17 1.09 10.91 -51.46
N LEU A 18 2.24 10.53 -50.89
CA LEU A 18 2.35 10.07 -49.50
C LEU A 18 2.81 11.14 -48.50
N SER A 19 3.04 12.36 -48.94
CA SER A 19 3.31 13.54 -48.09
C SER A 19 2.01 14.26 -47.65
N CYS A 20 0.83 13.69 -47.93
CA CYS A 20 -0.47 14.32 -47.68
C CYS A 20 -1.39 13.48 -46.77
N LEU A 21 -0.83 12.83 -45.75
CA LEU A 21 -1.59 12.47 -44.55
C LEU A 21 -1.08 13.36 -43.41
N PRO A 22 -1.91 14.21 -42.80
CA PRO A 22 -1.47 14.95 -41.64
C PRO A 22 -1.14 13.91 -40.56
N ALA A 23 0.05 14.05 -39.97
CA ALA A 23 0.35 13.43 -38.71
C ALA A 23 -0.84 13.67 -37.77
N LEU A 24 -1.27 12.64 -37.02
CA LEU A 24 -2.17 12.80 -35.89
C LEU A 24 -1.47 13.69 -34.86
N GLY A 25 -1.55 14.99 -35.10
CA GLY A 25 -1.09 16.04 -34.22
C GLY A 25 -1.91 15.91 -32.94
N TYR A 26 -1.20 15.65 -31.86
CA TYR A 26 -1.69 15.79 -30.50
C TYR A 26 -2.36 17.17 -30.39
N SER A 27 -3.69 17.23 -30.40
CA SER A 27 -4.39 18.50 -30.36
C SER A 27 -4.25 19.07 -28.94
N ASN A 28 -3.23 19.88 -28.71
CA ASN A 28 -3.28 20.93 -27.69
C ASN A 28 -4.30 21.95 -28.18
N ARG A 29 -5.58 21.62 -28.06
CA ARG A 29 -6.67 22.56 -28.25
C ARG A 29 -6.61 23.52 -27.05
N PHE A 30 -5.86 24.60 -27.22
CA PHE A 30 -5.98 25.79 -26.40
C PHE A 30 -7.41 26.30 -26.54
N PHE A 31 -8.20 26.19 -25.49
CA PHE A 31 -9.53 26.80 -25.41
C PHE A 31 -9.34 28.26 -24.99
N TYR A 32 -9.31 29.17 -25.95
CA TYR A 32 -9.56 30.59 -25.68
C TYR A 32 -11.06 30.75 -25.46
N GLN A 33 -11.49 31.05 -24.23
CA GLN A 33 -12.80 31.65 -23.99
C GLN A 33 -12.63 33.17 -24.00
N ASP A 34 -13.37 33.80 -24.90
CA ASP A 34 -13.76 35.21 -24.94
C ASP A 34 -12.65 36.27 -25.08
N ILE A 35 -12.13 36.41 -26.32
CA ILE A 35 -11.71 37.72 -26.83
C ILE A 35 -12.93 38.32 -27.54
N LEU A 36 -13.75 39.07 -26.81
CA LEU A 36 -14.78 39.92 -27.41
C LEU A 36 -14.45 41.39 -27.13
N ASN A 37 -14.37 42.13 -28.25
CA ASN A 37 -14.27 43.59 -28.42
C ASN A 37 -12.95 44.29 -28.09
N GLY A 38 -11.99 44.18 -29.01
CA GLY A 38 -10.94 45.19 -29.20
C GLY A 38 -11.26 46.09 -30.40
N ASN A 39 -11.54 47.36 -30.14
CA ASN A 39 -11.63 48.38 -31.18
C ASN A 39 -10.20 48.70 -31.67
N GLY A 40 -9.77 48.04 -32.74
CA GLY A 40 -8.85 48.61 -33.74
C GLY A 40 -7.47 49.14 -33.33
N ASN A 41 -6.99 48.96 -32.10
CA ASN A 41 -5.61 49.27 -31.69
C ASN A 41 -5.08 48.09 -30.89
N GLY A 42 -3.95 47.50 -31.32
CA GLY A 42 -3.37 46.26 -30.78
C GLY A 42 -2.79 46.36 -29.37
N GLU A 43 -3.57 46.85 -28.40
CA GLU A 43 -3.31 46.72 -26.98
C GLU A 43 -4.06 45.49 -26.44
N ILE A 44 -3.29 44.47 -26.06
CA ILE A 44 -3.81 43.30 -25.34
C ILE A 44 -4.17 43.81 -23.93
N HIS A 45 -5.45 44.07 -23.71
CA HIS A 45 -5.96 44.43 -22.39
C HIS A 45 -5.85 43.19 -21.48
N PHE A 46 -4.74 43.06 -20.74
CA PHE A 46 -4.74 42.26 -19.51
C PHE A 46 -5.68 42.99 -18.55
N ASN A 47 -6.95 42.58 -18.50
CA ASN A 47 -7.80 42.91 -17.37
C ASN A 47 -6.98 42.57 -16.12
N GLY A 48 -6.66 43.56 -15.28
CA GLY A 48 -5.72 43.47 -14.14
C GLY A 48 -6.15 42.53 -13.02
N VAL A 49 -6.55 41.32 -13.39
CA VAL A 49 -6.97 40.20 -12.57
C VAL A 49 -5.76 39.29 -12.44
N LYS A 50 -5.28 39.11 -11.22
CA LYS A 50 -4.11 38.30 -10.91
C LYS A 50 -4.54 36.96 -10.32
N LEU A 51 -4.04 35.86 -10.89
CA LEU A 51 -4.18 34.53 -10.28
C LEU A 51 -3.23 34.37 -9.09
N HIS A 52 -3.76 33.84 -7.99
CA HIS A 52 -3.02 33.44 -6.80
C HIS A 52 -3.25 31.96 -6.53
N VAL A 53 -2.20 31.26 -6.11
CA VAL A 53 -2.25 29.86 -5.68
C VAL A 53 -1.45 29.77 -4.41
N ASP A 54 -2.05 29.19 -3.38
CA ASP A 54 -1.42 29.03 -2.07
C ASP A 54 -1.79 27.69 -1.45
N SER A 55 -0.96 27.26 -0.51
CA SER A 55 -1.23 26.12 0.35
C SER A 55 -1.26 26.55 1.80
N SER A 56 -2.37 26.26 2.48
CA SER A 56 -2.52 26.61 3.90
C SER A 56 -1.55 25.86 4.82
N GLN A 57 -0.95 24.76 4.34
CA GLN A 57 0.03 23.97 5.09
C GLN A 57 1.17 23.55 4.16
N PRO A 58 2.43 23.92 4.47
CA PRO A 58 3.57 23.54 3.64
C PRO A 58 3.91 22.04 3.76
N SER A 59 3.49 21.39 4.85
CA SER A 59 3.73 19.97 5.09
C SER A 59 2.51 19.29 5.71
N VAL A 60 2.24 18.05 5.30
CA VAL A 60 1.15 17.21 5.81
C VAL A 60 1.74 15.91 6.35
N PHE A 61 1.48 15.63 7.63
CA PHE A 61 1.90 14.39 8.28
C PHE A 61 0.77 13.38 8.29
N ALA A 62 1.05 12.15 7.85
CA ALA A 62 0.07 11.08 7.82
C ALA A 62 0.65 9.75 8.29
N LEU A 63 -0.21 8.76 8.47
CA LEU A 63 0.19 7.38 8.77
C LEU A 63 0.08 6.54 7.49
N ARG A 64 0.93 5.51 7.37
CA ARG A 64 0.79 4.53 6.28
C ARG A 64 -0.62 3.95 6.31
N GLY A 65 -1.27 3.95 5.15
CA GLY A 65 -2.63 3.48 4.97
C GLY A 65 -3.72 4.53 5.08
N SER A 66 -3.47 5.61 5.82
CA SER A 66 -4.44 6.69 5.99
C SER A 66 -4.69 7.49 4.72
N ASN A 67 -5.65 8.39 4.78
CA ASN A 67 -5.88 9.39 3.74
C ASN A 67 -5.17 10.69 4.11
N ALA A 68 -4.59 11.36 3.12
CA ALA A 68 -4.10 12.73 3.27
C ALA A 68 -4.80 13.67 2.31
N THR A 69 -4.99 14.92 2.74
CA THR A 69 -5.41 16.00 1.87
C THR A 69 -4.27 17.00 1.78
N LEU A 70 -3.69 17.17 0.60
CA LEU A 70 -2.67 18.17 0.34
C LEU A 70 -3.38 19.48 -0.02
N PRO A 71 -3.31 20.51 0.83
CA PRO A 71 -4.08 21.72 0.61
C PRO A 71 -3.55 22.49 -0.61
N CYS A 72 -4.46 22.94 -1.46
CA CYS A 72 -4.16 23.90 -2.52
C CYS A 72 -5.43 24.71 -2.78
N ARG A 73 -5.31 26.03 -2.70
CA ARG A 73 -6.39 26.96 -3.00
C ARG A 73 -5.90 28.00 -3.99
N TYR A 74 -6.77 28.37 -4.91
CA TYR A 74 -6.54 29.46 -5.83
C TYR A 74 -7.66 30.48 -5.79
N TRP A 75 -7.33 31.74 -6.06
CA TRP A 75 -8.27 32.84 -6.15
C TRP A 75 -7.75 33.90 -7.11
N TYR A 76 -8.61 34.86 -7.44
CA TYR A 76 -8.30 35.97 -8.33
C TYR A 76 -8.43 37.29 -7.59
N GLU A 77 -7.55 38.23 -7.90
CA GLU A 77 -7.62 39.60 -7.38
C GLU A 77 -7.66 40.59 -8.56
N PRO A 78 -8.77 41.36 -8.76
CA PRO A 78 -10.01 41.32 -8.00
C PRO A 78 -10.86 40.06 -8.26
N GLU A 79 -11.82 39.78 -7.38
CA GLU A 79 -12.75 38.65 -7.54
C GLU A 79 -13.51 38.73 -8.87
N LEU A 80 -13.62 37.58 -9.54
CA LEU A 80 -14.26 37.48 -10.84
C LEU A 80 -15.78 37.42 -10.72
N SER A 81 -16.48 38.14 -11.60
CA SER A 81 -17.94 38.08 -11.74
C SER A 81 -18.44 36.75 -12.33
N SER A 82 -17.59 36.01 -13.05
CA SER A 82 -17.90 34.70 -13.62
C SER A 82 -16.72 33.73 -13.47
N PRO A 83 -16.95 32.45 -13.12
CA PRO A 83 -15.89 31.46 -12.98
C PRO A 83 -15.17 31.22 -14.30
N ARG A 84 -13.82 31.26 -14.29
CA ARG A 84 -12.98 30.88 -15.43
C ARG A 84 -12.70 29.37 -15.43
N ARG A 85 -12.49 28.81 -16.63
CA ARG A 85 -12.08 27.40 -16.77
C ARG A 85 -10.58 27.26 -16.56
N VAL A 86 -10.20 26.88 -15.35
CA VAL A 86 -8.79 26.58 -15.02
C VAL A 86 -8.45 25.11 -15.25
N ARG A 87 -7.18 24.85 -15.58
CA ARG A 87 -6.56 23.53 -15.55
C ARG A 87 -5.76 23.40 -14.25
N VAL A 88 -6.05 22.38 -13.45
CA VAL A 88 -5.29 22.04 -12.25
C VAL A 88 -4.41 20.84 -12.55
N LYS A 89 -3.13 20.93 -12.25
CA LYS A 89 -2.15 19.86 -12.39
C LYS A 89 -1.47 19.61 -11.05
N TRP A 90 -1.54 18.38 -10.57
CA TRP A 90 -0.74 17.88 -9.47
C TRP A 90 0.40 17.03 -10.01
N SER A 91 1.61 17.29 -9.53
CA SER A 91 2.82 16.56 -9.88
C SER A 91 3.59 16.17 -8.62
N TRP A 92 4.22 15.00 -8.64
CA TRP A 92 5.19 14.56 -7.64
C TRP A 92 6.57 14.97 -8.09
N LEU A 93 7.26 15.71 -7.22
CA LEU A 93 8.57 16.27 -7.48
C LEU A 93 9.63 15.37 -6.84
N PRO A 94 10.56 14.80 -7.63
CA PRO A 94 11.71 14.15 -7.06
C PRO A 94 12.55 15.19 -6.31
N VAL A 95 12.96 14.86 -5.08
CA VAL A 95 13.76 15.72 -4.19
C VAL A 95 15.05 16.22 -4.88
N VAL A 96 15.55 15.49 -5.88
CA VAL A 96 16.78 15.88 -6.58
C VAL A 96 16.66 15.67 -8.09
N GLY A 97 16.43 16.76 -8.84
CA GLY A 97 16.66 16.89 -10.29
C GLY A 97 16.32 15.64 -11.08
N GLY A 98 15.04 15.37 -11.25
CA GLY A 98 14.49 14.28 -12.04
C GLY A 98 13.22 14.72 -12.73
N HIS A 99 12.63 13.84 -13.55
CA HIS A 99 11.37 14.14 -14.21
C HIS A 99 10.24 14.17 -13.19
N GLU A 100 9.51 15.27 -13.20
CA GLU A 100 8.27 15.41 -12.49
C GLU A 100 7.30 14.33 -12.97
N THR A 101 6.69 13.64 -12.01
CA THR A 101 5.73 12.60 -12.34
C THR A 101 4.34 13.19 -12.19
N ASP A 102 3.56 13.19 -13.25
CA ASP A 102 2.17 13.62 -13.18
C ASP A 102 1.41 12.71 -12.21
N VAL A 103 0.62 13.31 -11.31
CA VAL A 103 -0.20 12.60 -10.33
C VAL A 103 -1.66 12.65 -10.78
N LEU A 104 -2.15 13.88 -11.01
CA LEU A 104 -3.52 14.14 -11.42
C LEU A 104 -3.59 15.41 -12.26
N VAL A 105 -4.41 15.40 -13.31
CA VAL A 105 -4.77 16.58 -14.11
C VAL A 105 -6.28 16.71 -14.14
N ALA A 106 -6.78 17.92 -13.90
CA ALA A 106 -8.20 18.24 -13.96
C ALA A 106 -8.46 19.47 -14.86
N ILE A 107 -9.47 19.39 -15.72
CA ILE A 107 -10.00 20.51 -16.51
C ILE A 107 -11.53 20.47 -16.40
N GLY A 108 -12.09 21.39 -15.62
CA GLY A 108 -13.51 21.35 -15.27
C GLY A 108 -13.88 19.99 -14.64
N PRO A 109 -14.88 19.25 -15.18
CA PRO A 109 -15.27 17.95 -14.64
C PRO A 109 -14.39 16.78 -15.10
N ARG A 110 -13.45 17.00 -16.04
CA ARG A 110 -12.61 15.94 -16.59
C ARG A 110 -11.37 15.79 -15.72
N ILE A 111 -11.21 14.62 -15.10
CA ILE A 111 -10.07 14.28 -14.25
C ILE A 111 -9.34 13.09 -14.85
N HIS A 112 -8.02 13.14 -14.85
CA HIS A 112 -7.15 12.04 -15.25
C HIS A 112 -6.04 11.85 -14.22
N SER A 113 -5.92 10.64 -13.69
CA SER A 113 -4.87 10.22 -12.76
C SER A 113 -3.87 9.31 -13.45
N PHE A 114 -2.61 9.34 -13.02
CA PHE A 114 -1.49 8.66 -13.69
C PHE A 114 -0.80 7.62 -12.79
N GLY A 115 -0.04 6.71 -13.41
CA GLY A 115 0.84 5.77 -12.69
C GLY A 115 0.16 4.96 -11.58
N ASP A 116 0.86 4.83 -10.46
CA ASP A 116 0.42 4.14 -9.24
C ASP A 116 -0.59 4.96 -8.41
N PHE A 117 -0.86 6.21 -8.82
CA PHE A 117 -1.87 7.07 -8.20
C PHE A 117 -3.28 6.83 -8.75
N ARG A 118 -3.41 6.07 -9.86
CA ARG A 118 -4.72 5.73 -10.44
C ARG A 118 -5.66 5.14 -9.39
N ASP A 119 -6.89 5.62 -9.40
CA ASP A 119 -7.96 5.25 -8.46
C ASP A 119 -7.72 5.63 -6.98
N ARG A 120 -6.53 6.15 -6.61
CA ARG A 120 -6.18 6.56 -5.23
C ARG A 120 -6.18 8.07 -5.02
N VAL A 121 -6.20 8.87 -6.09
CA VAL A 121 -6.17 10.34 -6.01
C VAL A 121 -7.41 10.97 -6.62
N ARG A 122 -7.87 12.05 -6.00
CA ARG A 122 -8.98 12.89 -6.50
C ARG A 122 -8.77 14.34 -6.10
N LEU A 123 -9.42 15.25 -6.82
CA LEU A 123 -9.49 16.65 -6.41
C LEU A 123 -10.64 16.85 -5.40
N ARG A 124 -10.40 17.61 -4.34
CA ARG A 124 -11.47 18.14 -3.48
C ARG A 124 -11.98 19.45 -4.09
N GLN A 125 -13.30 19.59 -4.18
CA GLN A 125 -13.98 20.71 -4.83
C GLN A 125 -15.12 21.20 -3.94
N ASP A 126 -14.87 21.33 -2.63
CA ASP A 126 -15.89 21.66 -1.64
C ASP A 126 -16.31 23.14 -1.74
N SER A 127 -15.42 24.01 -2.22
CA SER A 127 -15.66 25.44 -2.46
C SER A 127 -15.04 25.89 -3.78
N PRO A 128 -15.51 27.00 -4.39
CA PRO A 128 -14.80 27.65 -5.48
C PRO A 128 -13.33 27.91 -5.09
N GLY A 129 -12.40 27.66 -6.02
CA GLY A 129 -10.97 27.82 -5.75
C GLY A 129 -10.31 26.65 -4.99
N ASP A 130 -11.06 25.65 -4.48
CA ASP A 130 -10.43 24.47 -3.88
C ASP A 130 -9.87 23.53 -4.96
N ALA A 131 -8.56 23.33 -4.89
CA ALA A 131 -7.79 22.47 -5.77
C ALA A 131 -6.98 21.43 -4.96
N SER A 132 -7.39 21.16 -3.72
CA SER A 132 -6.67 20.25 -2.82
C SER A 132 -6.68 18.82 -3.35
N LEU A 133 -5.54 18.13 -3.27
CA LEU A 133 -5.42 16.73 -3.66
C LEU A 133 -5.78 15.83 -2.47
N VAL A 134 -6.78 14.98 -2.63
CA VAL A 134 -7.07 13.92 -1.67
C VAL A 134 -6.46 12.62 -2.18
N MET A 135 -5.59 12.04 -1.37
CA MET A 135 -4.94 10.76 -1.63
C MET A 135 -5.39 9.74 -0.60
N THR A 136 -5.75 8.54 -1.06
CA THR A 136 -6.21 7.44 -0.22
C THR A 136 -5.22 6.28 -0.24
N GLU A 137 -5.26 5.45 0.81
CA GLU A 137 -4.39 4.28 0.95
C GLU A 137 -2.90 4.65 0.84
N LEU A 138 -2.43 5.57 1.70
CA LEU A 138 -1.07 6.05 1.63
C LEU A 138 -0.03 4.93 1.74
N GLN A 139 0.82 4.84 0.74
CA GLN A 139 1.90 3.88 0.62
C GLN A 139 3.22 4.51 1.07
N LEU A 140 4.21 3.68 1.44
CA LEU A 140 5.52 4.18 1.91
C LEU A 140 6.24 5.04 0.87
N ASN A 141 6.02 4.76 -0.42
CA ASN A 141 6.57 5.50 -1.56
C ASN A 141 5.78 6.77 -1.93
N ASP A 142 4.63 7.04 -1.30
CA ASP A 142 3.88 8.30 -1.49
C ASP A 142 4.53 9.48 -0.73
N THR A 143 5.52 9.24 0.13
CA THR A 143 6.27 10.33 0.77
C THR A 143 7.00 11.16 -0.29
N GLY A 144 6.91 12.48 -0.19
CA GLY A 144 7.65 13.39 -1.05
C GLY A 144 6.96 14.73 -1.26
N ARG A 145 7.55 15.52 -2.16
CA ARG A 145 7.08 16.86 -2.46
C ARG A 145 6.07 16.84 -3.60
N TYR A 146 4.93 17.46 -3.40
CA TYR A 146 3.88 17.58 -4.40
C TYR A 146 3.70 19.03 -4.81
N ARG A 147 3.54 19.29 -6.11
CA ARG A 147 3.23 20.62 -6.63
C ARG A 147 1.85 20.67 -7.22
N CYS A 148 1.05 21.63 -6.73
CA CYS A 148 -0.20 22.06 -7.30
C CYS A 148 0.07 23.23 -8.25
N GLU A 149 -0.26 23.07 -9.52
CA GLU A 149 -0.11 24.09 -10.56
C GLU A 149 -1.49 24.40 -11.14
N VAL A 150 -1.91 25.66 -11.07
CA VAL A 150 -3.18 26.14 -11.61
C VAL A 150 -2.87 27.02 -12.81
N ILE A 151 -3.47 26.67 -13.95
CA ILE A 151 -3.20 27.26 -15.25
C ILE A 151 -4.51 27.86 -15.77
N ASP A 152 -4.52 29.17 -16.04
CA ASP A 152 -5.60 29.93 -16.67
C ASP A 152 -5.09 30.61 -17.94
N GLY A 153 -5.36 30.00 -19.10
CA GLY A 153 -4.86 30.50 -20.38
C GLY A 153 -3.33 30.48 -20.47
N LEU A 154 -2.71 31.65 -20.37
CA LEU A 154 -1.25 31.85 -20.36
C LEU A 154 -0.67 32.11 -18.96
N GLU A 155 -1.52 32.28 -17.95
CA GLU A 155 -1.08 32.48 -16.57
C GLU A 155 -1.02 31.16 -15.81
N ASP A 156 0.12 30.88 -15.20
CA ASP A 156 0.33 29.74 -14.31
C ASP A 156 0.87 30.19 -12.95
N LYS A 157 0.33 29.58 -11.89
CA LYS A 157 0.81 29.74 -10.51
C LYS A 157 0.84 28.40 -9.83
N SER A 158 1.76 28.24 -8.89
CA SER A 158 1.91 26.97 -8.18
C SER A 158 2.23 27.15 -6.70
N ALA A 159 1.85 26.13 -5.94
CA ALA A 159 2.21 25.93 -4.55
C ALA A 159 2.71 24.49 -4.34
N THR A 160 3.59 24.29 -3.36
CA THR A 160 4.14 22.98 -3.02
C THR A 160 3.74 22.54 -1.62
N VAL A 161 3.52 21.23 -1.46
CA VAL A 161 3.19 20.59 -0.19
C VAL A 161 4.05 19.35 -0.03
N ASP A 162 4.76 19.23 1.09
CA ASP A 162 5.52 18.05 1.46
C ASP A 162 4.61 17.05 2.20
N LEU A 163 4.47 15.84 1.68
CA LEU A 163 3.74 14.75 2.34
C LEU A 163 4.75 13.86 3.05
N GLU A 164 4.64 13.78 4.38
CA GLU A 164 5.53 12.98 5.21
C GLU A 164 4.75 11.93 6.00
N LEU A 165 5.23 10.69 5.94
CA LEU A 165 4.72 9.63 6.79
C LEU A 165 5.43 9.65 8.14
N ARG A 166 4.66 9.53 9.22
CA ARG A 166 5.24 9.24 10.53
C ARG A 166 5.80 7.82 10.55
N GLY A 167 7.03 7.65 11.03
CA GLY A 167 7.67 6.35 11.00
C GLY A 167 8.95 6.27 11.83
N VAL A 168 9.77 5.29 11.48
CA VAL A 168 11.05 4.99 12.12
C VAL A 168 12.07 4.66 11.04
N VAL A 169 13.24 5.31 11.12
CA VAL A 169 14.40 4.97 10.30
C VAL A 169 15.26 3.96 11.05
N PHE A 170 15.73 2.95 10.33
CA PHE A 170 16.67 1.98 10.87
C PHE A 170 17.78 1.63 9.88
N PRO A 171 19.00 1.40 10.38
CA PRO A 171 20.08 0.88 9.56
C PRO A 171 19.85 -0.60 9.24
N TYR A 172 20.16 -0.98 8.01
CA TYR A 172 20.14 -2.37 7.56
C TYR A 172 21.46 -2.74 6.89
N GLN A 173 22.04 -3.84 7.36
CA GLN A 173 23.24 -4.46 6.82
C GLN A 173 22.87 -5.87 6.35
N PRO A 174 23.28 -6.30 5.14
CA PRO A 174 22.92 -7.63 4.63
C PRO A 174 23.74 -8.76 5.30
N PRO A 175 23.31 -10.03 5.14
CA PRO A 175 24.02 -11.20 5.68
C PRO A 175 25.49 -11.31 5.25
N HIS A 176 25.81 -10.85 4.04
CA HIS A 176 27.15 -10.93 3.45
C HIS A 176 28.11 -9.82 3.93
N GLY A 177 27.80 -9.16 5.04
CA GLY A 177 28.68 -8.16 5.65
C GLY A 177 28.38 -6.72 5.24
N ARG A 178 29.19 -5.79 5.76
CA ARG A 178 29.06 -4.35 5.51
C ARG A 178 29.36 -3.99 4.06
N TYR A 179 28.69 -2.94 3.59
CA TYR A 179 28.96 -2.29 2.31
C TYR A 179 28.86 -3.23 1.12
N ASN A 180 27.79 -4.03 1.08
CA ASN A 180 27.59 -5.01 0.03
C ASN A 180 26.32 -4.80 -0.82
N LEU A 181 25.57 -3.70 -0.60
CA LEU A 181 24.37 -3.39 -1.37
C LEU A 181 24.65 -2.31 -2.41
N THR A 182 24.33 -2.57 -3.68
CA THR A 182 24.12 -1.50 -4.66
C THR A 182 22.87 -0.70 -4.31
N TYR A 183 22.62 0.43 -4.99
CA TYR A 183 21.40 1.22 -4.74
C TYR A 183 20.12 0.40 -5.00
N HIS A 184 20.13 -0.43 -6.05
CA HIS A 184 18.97 -1.25 -6.40
C HIS A 184 18.78 -2.40 -5.40
N ASP A 185 19.87 -3.02 -4.95
CA ASP A 185 19.81 -4.02 -3.87
C ASP A 185 19.26 -3.39 -2.58
N ALA A 186 19.74 -2.19 -2.24
CA ALA A 186 19.29 -1.42 -1.07
C ALA A 186 17.78 -1.13 -1.11
N GLN A 187 17.27 -0.71 -2.27
CA GLN A 187 15.83 -0.50 -2.47
C GLN A 187 15.04 -1.79 -2.27
N GLN A 188 15.50 -2.90 -2.87
CA GLN A 188 14.83 -4.19 -2.78
C GLN A 188 14.81 -4.73 -1.35
N VAL A 189 15.94 -4.71 -0.63
CA VAL A 189 15.98 -5.23 0.74
C VAL A 189 15.10 -4.44 1.70
N CYS A 190 15.00 -3.11 1.55
CA CYS A 190 14.05 -2.34 2.36
C CYS A 190 12.60 -2.79 2.10
N GLN A 191 12.22 -3.00 0.84
CA GLN A 191 10.88 -3.49 0.48
C GLN A 191 10.60 -4.88 1.06
N GLU A 192 11.58 -5.79 0.97
CA GLU A 192 11.50 -7.12 1.56
C GLU A 192 11.28 -7.07 3.08
N GLN A 193 11.81 -6.04 3.75
CA GLN A 193 11.65 -5.78 5.18
C GLN A 193 10.43 -4.90 5.55
N ASP A 194 9.43 -4.78 4.67
CA ASP A 194 8.23 -3.94 4.88
C ASP A 194 8.55 -2.47 5.15
N SER A 195 9.47 -1.94 4.34
CA SER A 195 10.05 -0.60 4.45
C SER A 195 10.34 -0.02 3.06
N THR A 196 10.74 1.25 3.00
CA THR A 196 11.30 1.90 1.80
C THR A 196 12.67 2.49 2.13
N LEU A 197 13.42 2.99 1.14
CA LEU A 197 14.61 3.80 1.40
C LEU A 197 14.22 5.05 2.20
N ALA A 198 14.97 5.37 3.23
CA ALA A 198 14.75 6.61 3.99
C ALA A 198 15.10 7.84 3.14
N THR A 199 14.34 8.92 3.31
CA THR A 199 14.74 10.25 2.78
C THR A 199 15.80 10.88 3.68
N PHE A 200 16.40 11.97 3.22
CA PHE A 200 17.34 12.73 4.05
C PHE A 200 16.63 13.32 5.27
N GLU A 201 15.44 13.89 5.08
CA GLU A 201 14.63 14.50 6.15
C GLU A 201 14.31 13.47 7.24
N GLN A 202 13.92 12.25 6.83
CA GLN A 202 13.65 11.15 7.75
C GLN A 202 14.92 10.71 8.51
N LEU A 203 16.07 10.62 7.84
CA LEU A 203 17.34 10.28 8.50
C LEU A 203 17.79 11.38 9.46
N PHE A 204 17.63 12.64 9.06
CA PHE A 204 17.98 13.80 9.86
C PHE A 204 17.13 13.86 11.13
N GLN A 205 15.82 13.69 11.02
CA GLN A 205 14.93 13.58 12.17
C GLN A 205 15.34 12.40 13.08
N ALA A 206 15.65 11.22 12.52
CA ALA A 206 16.09 10.09 13.32
C ALA A 206 17.39 10.37 14.08
N TRP A 207 18.32 11.14 13.49
CA TRP A 207 19.53 11.61 14.16
C TRP A 207 19.23 12.61 15.28
N GLU A 208 18.31 13.55 15.08
CA GLU A 208 17.83 14.45 16.15
C GLU A 208 17.20 13.68 17.30
N GLU A 209 16.54 12.56 16.99
CA GLU A 209 16.00 11.61 17.97
C GLU A 209 17.05 10.66 18.59
N GLY A 210 18.33 10.82 18.23
CA GLY A 210 19.46 10.12 18.85
C GLY A 210 20.05 8.95 18.05
N LEU A 211 19.64 8.73 16.80
CA LEU A 211 20.24 7.69 15.95
C LEU A 211 21.73 7.99 15.70
N ASP A 212 22.59 7.10 16.20
CA ASP A 212 24.03 7.12 15.98
C ASP A 212 24.45 5.84 15.26
N TRP A 213 24.95 5.97 14.03
CA TRP A 213 25.34 4.82 13.21
C TRP A 213 26.56 5.14 12.35
N CYS A 214 27.65 4.40 12.57
CA CYS A 214 28.94 4.63 11.93
C CYS A 214 29.19 3.76 10.70
N ASN A 215 28.15 3.48 9.93
CA ASN A 215 28.30 2.93 8.59
C ASN A 215 27.53 3.81 7.60
N ALA A 216 28.16 4.08 6.46
CA ALA A 216 27.55 4.81 5.35
C ALA A 216 26.46 3.95 4.68
N GLY A 217 25.28 4.53 4.47
CA GLY A 217 24.14 3.84 3.87
C GLY A 217 23.45 4.65 2.79
N TRP A 218 22.86 3.96 1.82
CA TRP A 218 22.03 4.55 0.76
C TRP A 218 20.77 5.21 1.32
N LEU A 219 20.36 6.32 0.68
CA LEU A 219 19.09 7.02 0.87
C LEU A 219 18.28 7.08 -0.44
N ALA A 220 17.01 7.45 -0.33
CA ALA A 220 16.04 7.46 -1.43
C ALA A 220 16.43 8.32 -2.64
N ASP A 221 17.25 9.36 -2.45
CA ASP A 221 17.73 10.24 -3.51
C ASP A 221 19.00 9.72 -4.23
N GLY A 222 19.53 8.58 -3.78
CA GLY A 222 20.78 8.00 -4.26
C GLY A 222 22.04 8.65 -3.66
N THR A 223 21.90 9.44 -2.61
CA THR A 223 23.03 9.83 -1.77
C THR A 223 23.38 8.73 -0.78
N VAL A 224 24.58 8.83 -0.23
CA VAL A 224 25.09 7.92 0.79
C VAL A 224 25.49 8.74 1.99
N GLN A 225 24.90 8.47 3.15
CA GLN A 225 25.07 9.28 4.35
C GLN A 225 25.15 8.41 5.61
N TYR A 226 25.56 9.00 6.74
CA TYR A 226 25.51 8.34 8.05
C TYR A 226 25.41 9.34 9.21
N PRO A 227 24.55 9.10 10.21
CA PRO A 227 24.34 10.00 11.33
C PRO A 227 25.30 9.71 12.50
N ILE A 228 25.94 10.74 13.06
CA ILE A 228 26.80 10.63 14.24
C ILE A 228 26.35 11.63 15.30
N THR A 229 25.96 11.15 16.48
CA THR A 229 25.64 12.00 17.64
C THR A 229 26.87 12.18 18.52
N LYS A 230 27.75 11.16 18.61
CA LYS A 230 28.99 11.19 19.39
C LYS A 230 30.22 11.03 18.48
N PRO A 231 30.95 12.13 18.17
CA PRO A 231 32.16 12.10 17.35
C PRO A 231 33.21 11.15 17.91
N ARG A 232 33.84 10.36 17.03
CA ARG A 232 34.85 9.36 17.42
C ARG A 232 35.76 9.02 16.24
N SER A 233 37.01 8.62 16.54
CA SER A 233 38.05 8.34 15.54
C SER A 233 37.60 7.48 14.34
N PRO A 234 37.02 6.27 14.52
CA PRO A 234 36.63 5.42 13.39
C PRO A 234 35.47 6.00 12.55
N CYS A 235 34.81 7.03 13.05
CA CYS A 235 33.67 7.69 12.45
C CYS A 235 34.09 9.11 12.14
N GLY A 236 35.06 9.27 11.23
CA GLY A 236 35.60 10.54 10.70
C GLY A 236 36.30 11.48 11.70
N GLY A 237 36.70 11.02 12.88
CA GLY A 237 37.56 11.79 13.78
C GLY A 237 36.85 12.55 14.91
N LEU A 238 37.63 12.99 15.90
CA LEU A 238 37.17 13.73 17.07
C LEU A 238 36.95 15.23 16.80
N GLY A 239 37.55 15.78 15.73
CA GLY A 239 37.48 17.21 15.41
C GLY A 239 36.24 17.65 14.63
N LEU A 240 35.32 16.73 14.33
CA LEU A 240 34.07 17.02 13.62
C LEU A 240 32.90 17.10 14.60
N ALA A 241 32.05 18.11 14.42
CA ALA A 241 30.80 18.23 15.17
C ALA A 241 29.84 17.04 14.90
N PRO A 242 28.91 16.74 15.83
CA PRO A 242 27.79 15.85 15.56
C PRO A 242 26.99 16.28 14.33
N GLY A 243 26.46 15.32 13.58
CA GLY A 243 25.66 15.59 12.39
C GLY A 243 25.49 14.40 11.48
N VAL A 244 24.67 14.58 10.45
CA VAL A 244 24.53 13.64 9.32
C VAL A 244 25.61 13.94 8.30
N ARG A 245 26.49 12.96 8.06
CA ARG A 245 27.65 13.11 7.19
C ARG A 245 27.35 12.53 5.83
N SER A 246 27.72 13.27 4.78
CA SER A 246 27.37 12.91 3.43
C SER A 246 28.59 12.57 2.59
N TYR A 247 28.48 11.46 1.86
CA TYR A 247 29.37 11.10 0.76
C TYR A 247 28.82 11.60 -0.59
N GLY A 248 27.69 12.32 -0.57
CA GLY A 248 27.01 12.80 -1.78
C GLY A 248 26.41 11.66 -2.61
N ARG A 249 26.08 11.98 -3.86
CA ARG A 249 25.56 11.01 -4.83
C ARG A 249 26.66 10.03 -5.23
N ARG A 250 26.29 8.74 -5.29
CA ARG A 250 27.20 7.65 -5.64
C ARG A 250 26.67 6.86 -6.83
N HIS A 251 27.54 6.14 -7.53
CA HIS A 251 27.16 5.38 -8.71
C HIS A 251 26.26 4.19 -8.32
N ARG A 252 25.00 4.21 -8.76
CA ARG A 252 23.93 3.30 -8.30
C ARG A 252 24.20 1.82 -8.55
N HIS A 253 25.00 1.48 -9.57
CA HIS A 253 25.31 0.09 -9.95
C HIS A 253 26.68 -0.40 -9.48
N LEU A 254 27.63 0.50 -9.20
CA LEU A 254 29.04 0.14 -8.99
C LEU A 254 29.43 0.24 -7.54
N HIS A 255 28.94 1.27 -6.84
CA HIS A 255 29.27 1.46 -5.44
C HIS A 255 28.39 0.60 -4.56
N ARG A 256 28.96 0.16 -3.44
CA ARG A 256 28.28 -0.69 -2.47
C ARG A 256 28.37 -0.07 -1.09
N TYR A 257 27.25 -0.06 -0.38
CA TYR A 257 27.10 0.51 0.96
C TYR A 257 26.08 -0.31 1.76
N ASP A 258 25.82 0.12 3.00
CA ASP A 258 24.65 -0.36 3.76
C ASP A 258 23.42 0.44 3.29
N VAL A 259 22.32 0.41 4.03
CA VAL A 259 21.12 1.20 3.71
C VAL A 259 20.40 1.66 4.97
N PHE A 260 19.79 2.84 4.91
CA PHE A 260 18.80 3.26 5.89
C PHE A 260 17.41 3.04 5.33
N CYS A 261 16.63 2.19 6.00
CA CYS A 261 15.26 1.91 5.63
C CYS A 261 14.31 2.70 6.54
N PHE A 262 13.17 3.10 5.99
CA PHE A 262 12.08 3.75 6.69
C PHE A 262 10.85 2.84 6.70
N SER A 263 10.29 2.60 7.89
CA SER A 263 9.00 1.94 8.07
C SER A 263 8.04 2.84 8.84
N SER A 264 6.75 2.55 8.78
CA SER A 264 5.68 3.33 9.42
C SER A 264 4.85 2.43 10.35
N SER A 265 3.79 2.97 10.95
CA SER A 265 2.91 2.22 11.85
C SER A 265 2.39 0.93 11.22
N LEU A 266 2.33 -0.14 12.01
CA LEU A 266 1.86 -1.45 11.57
C LEU A 266 0.34 -1.58 11.69
N ARG A 267 -0.23 -2.39 10.80
CA ARG A 267 -1.64 -2.82 10.84
C ARG A 267 -1.84 -4.13 11.62
N GLY A 268 -0.82 -4.56 12.35
CA GLY A 268 -0.79 -5.82 13.08
C GLY A 268 0.08 -5.72 14.33
N LYS A 269 0.36 -6.86 14.94
CA LYS A 269 1.14 -6.99 16.17
C LYS A 269 2.36 -7.86 15.93
N VAL A 270 3.51 -7.33 16.34
CA VAL A 270 4.73 -8.14 16.52
C VAL A 270 4.77 -8.63 17.96
N TYR A 271 5.07 -9.90 18.16
CA TYR A 271 5.20 -10.51 19.48
C TYR A 271 6.28 -11.58 19.49
N TYR A 272 6.84 -11.85 20.67
CA TYR A 272 7.78 -12.93 20.89
C TYR A 272 7.01 -14.22 21.18
N LEU A 273 7.17 -15.25 20.34
CA LEU A 273 6.51 -16.53 20.53
C LEU A 273 7.19 -17.31 21.67
N GLN A 274 6.42 -17.68 22.69
CA GLN A 274 6.93 -18.52 23.78
C GLN A 274 6.95 -19.97 23.33
N LEU A 275 8.15 -20.54 23.21
CA LEU A 275 8.37 -21.93 22.82
C LEU A 275 9.02 -22.70 23.97
N PRO A 276 8.70 -23.99 24.17
CA PRO A 276 9.34 -24.82 25.22
C PRO A 276 10.86 -24.90 25.06
N GLN A 277 11.33 -24.88 23.82
CA GLN A 277 12.75 -24.85 23.46
C GLN A 277 13.00 -23.80 22.38
N LYS A 278 14.23 -23.29 22.35
CA LYS A 278 14.69 -22.43 21.26
C LYS A 278 14.76 -23.24 19.95
N VAL A 279 14.58 -22.55 18.82
CA VAL A 279 14.39 -23.16 17.50
C VAL A 279 15.37 -22.59 16.48
N ASN A 280 15.70 -23.38 15.47
CA ASN A 280 16.49 -22.92 14.32
C ASN A 280 15.65 -22.02 13.38
N LEU A 281 16.24 -21.41 12.35
CA LEU A 281 15.52 -20.44 11.51
C LEU A 281 14.31 -21.05 10.77
N THR A 282 14.45 -22.26 10.25
CA THR A 282 13.37 -22.96 9.53
C THR A 282 12.25 -23.37 10.51
N GLU A 283 12.63 -23.91 11.67
CA GLU A 283 11.71 -24.23 12.76
C GLU A 283 10.99 -22.97 13.27
N ALA A 284 11.67 -21.83 13.34
CA ALA A 284 11.11 -20.55 13.76
C ALA A 284 10.04 -20.05 12.79
N GLN A 285 10.29 -20.14 11.48
CA GLN A 285 9.30 -19.83 10.45
C GLN A 285 8.08 -20.74 10.56
N GLN A 286 8.31 -22.05 10.73
CA GLN A 286 7.24 -23.02 10.92
C GLN A 286 6.47 -22.80 12.22
N ALA A 287 7.15 -22.39 13.30
CA ALA A 287 6.52 -22.12 14.58
C ALA A 287 5.58 -20.92 14.51
N CYS A 288 6.00 -19.80 13.88
CA CYS A 288 5.10 -18.68 13.63
C CYS A 288 3.92 -19.10 12.74
N PHE A 289 4.18 -19.87 11.68
CA PHE A 289 3.14 -20.37 10.79
C PHE A 289 2.11 -21.24 11.52
N ASN A 290 2.57 -22.15 12.39
CA ASN A 290 1.69 -23.00 13.20
C ASN A 290 0.87 -22.21 14.23
N ASP A 291 1.38 -21.05 14.68
CA ASP A 291 0.65 -20.10 15.54
C ASP A 291 -0.26 -19.13 14.75
N GLY A 292 -0.36 -19.30 13.42
CA GLY A 292 -1.22 -18.47 12.55
C GLY A 292 -0.62 -17.14 12.13
N ALA A 293 0.69 -17.00 12.30
CA ALA A 293 1.43 -15.77 12.06
C ALA A 293 2.52 -15.99 11.00
N GLN A 294 3.13 -14.89 10.55
CA GLN A 294 4.37 -14.94 9.78
C GLN A 294 5.54 -14.65 10.70
N ILE A 295 6.74 -15.10 10.34
CA ILE A 295 7.95 -14.58 11.01
C ILE A 295 8.04 -13.07 10.77
N ALA A 296 8.32 -12.30 11.82
CA ALA A 296 8.32 -10.86 11.74
C ALA A 296 9.49 -10.36 10.88
N LYS A 297 9.24 -9.31 10.10
CA LYS A 297 10.27 -8.60 9.33
C LYS A 297 10.98 -7.56 10.19
N VAL A 298 12.15 -7.12 9.74
CA VAL A 298 12.93 -6.10 10.47
C VAL A 298 12.17 -4.79 10.62
N GLY A 299 11.58 -4.26 9.53
CA GLY A 299 10.81 -3.02 9.60
C GLY A 299 9.62 -3.13 10.55
N GLN A 300 8.97 -4.29 10.60
CA GLN A 300 7.91 -4.57 11.55
C GLN A 300 8.40 -4.55 13.01
N LEU A 301 9.56 -5.15 13.31
CA LEU A 301 10.12 -5.09 14.65
C LEU A 301 10.40 -3.65 15.09
N TYR A 302 10.99 -2.82 14.22
CA TYR A 302 11.25 -1.41 14.51
C TYR A 302 9.98 -0.60 14.70
N ALA A 303 8.96 -0.82 13.86
CA ALA A 303 7.68 -0.14 14.00
C ALA A 303 6.95 -0.55 15.29
N ALA A 304 6.98 -1.84 15.66
CA ALA A 304 6.40 -2.32 16.92
C ALA A 304 7.14 -1.74 18.14
N TRP A 305 8.46 -1.61 18.09
CA TRP A 305 9.25 -0.93 19.12
C TRP A 305 8.84 0.54 19.25
N LYS A 306 8.80 1.29 18.14
CA LYS A 306 8.52 2.73 18.13
C LYS A 306 7.08 3.08 18.51
N PHE A 307 6.10 2.33 18.00
CA PHE A 307 4.68 2.70 18.08
C PHE A 307 3.85 1.82 19.02
N MET A 308 4.29 0.60 19.31
CA MET A 308 3.53 -0.35 20.14
C MET A 308 4.22 -0.66 21.47
N GLY A 309 5.36 -0.04 21.74
CA GLY A 309 6.08 -0.20 23.00
C GLY A 309 6.69 -1.59 23.17
N LEU A 310 7.03 -2.30 22.09
CA LEU A 310 7.62 -3.64 22.17
C LEU A 310 8.90 -3.63 22.99
N ASP A 311 8.86 -4.32 24.13
CA ASP A 311 9.96 -4.43 25.07
C ASP A 311 10.20 -5.91 25.44
N ARG A 312 11.30 -6.46 24.91
CA ARG A 312 11.73 -7.83 25.13
C ARG A 312 13.24 -7.93 25.07
N CYS A 313 13.84 -8.44 26.15
CA CYS A 313 15.28 -8.65 26.28
C CYS A 313 15.77 -10.02 25.74
N ASP A 314 15.02 -10.64 24.83
CA ASP A 314 15.37 -11.94 24.27
C ASP A 314 15.56 -11.81 22.76
N ALA A 315 16.72 -12.23 22.27
CA ALA A 315 16.98 -12.34 20.85
C ALA A 315 16.03 -13.37 20.21
N GLY A 316 15.55 -13.03 19.02
CA GLY A 316 14.75 -13.93 18.22
C GLY A 316 15.00 -13.75 16.73
N TRP A 317 14.75 -14.82 15.99
CA TRP A 317 14.80 -14.85 14.54
C TRP A 317 13.78 -13.88 13.95
N LEU A 318 14.22 -13.21 12.89
CA LEU A 318 13.40 -12.44 11.96
C LEU A 318 13.46 -13.04 10.56
N ALA A 319 12.58 -12.57 9.69
CA ALA A 319 12.41 -13.07 8.32
C ALA A 319 13.69 -13.02 7.47
N ASP A 320 14.58 -12.04 7.72
CA ASP A 320 15.87 -11.89 7.03
C ASP A 320 16.95 -12.87 7.52
N GLY A 321 16.65 -13.68 8.53
CA GLY A 321 17.62 -14.55 9.19
C GLY A 321 18.55 -13.81 10.15
N SER A 322 18.25 -12.56 10.52
CA SER A 322 18.95 -11.88 11.60
C SER A 322 18.36 -12.23 12.97
N LEU A 323 19.18 -12.10 14.01
CA LEU A 323 18.74 -12.14 15.39
C LEU A 323 18.68 -10.74 15.97
N ARG A 324 17.49 -10.34 16.43
CA ARG A 324 17.29 -9.03 17.04
C ARG A 324 16.42 -9.11 18.29
N TYR A 325 16.48 -8.06 19.10
CA TYR A 325 15.54 -7.82 20.20
C TYR A 325 15.32 -6.32 20.35
N ALA A 326 14.21 -5.92 20.97
CA ALA A 326 13.83 -4.53 21.09
C ALA A 326 13.53 -4.18 22.55
N ILE A 327 14.04 -3.06 23.03
CA ILE A 327 13.78 -2.57 24.38
C ILE A 327 13.36 -1.11 24.36
N THR A 328 12.32 -0.78 25.11
CA THR A 328 11.91 0.61 25.38
C THR A 328 12.43 1.07 26.74
N ASN A 329 12.60 0.13 27.67
CA ASN A 329 13.14 0.35 29.02
C ASN A 329 14.51 -0.33 29.17
N PRO A 330 15.63 0.44 29.14
CA PRO A 330 16.99 -0.10 29.21
C PRO A 330 17.29 -0.82 30.52
N ARG A 331 18.06 -1.92 30.45
CA ARG A 331 18.42 -2.75 31.62
C ARG A 331 19.89 -3.17 31.51
N ARG A 332 20.58 -3.30 32.66
CA ARG A 332 22.01 -3.63 32.73
C ARG A 332 22.37 -4.96 32.05
N ASN A 333 21.47 -5.95 32.08
CA ASN A 333 21.65 -7.25 31.45
C ASN A 333 21.13 -7.32 30.00
N CYS A 334 20.75 -6.18 29.40
CA CYS A 334 20.09 -6.10 28.11
C CYS A 334 20.81 -5.21 27.10
N GLY A 335 22.14 -5.15 27.20
CA GLY A 335 22.96 -4.26 26.39
C GLY A 335 23.10 -2.84 27.00
N PRO A 336 23.39 -1.83 26.16
CA PRO A 336 23.60 -0.46 26.60
C PRO A 336 22.37 0.15 27.31
N MET A 337 22.60 1.15 28.16
CA MET A 337 21.57 1.88 28.91
C MET A 337 20.79 2.89 28.04
N GLU A 338 20.43 2.49 26.81
CA GLU A 338 19.69 3.31 25.84
C GLU A 338 18.59 2.45 25.19
N PRO A 339 17.39 3.00 24.92
CA PRO A 339 16.34 2.28 24.20
C PRO A 339 16.77 1.95 22.77
N GLY A 340 16.19 0.91 22.17
CA GLY A 340 16.42 0.61 20.77
C GLY A 340 16.23 -0.86 20.39
N VAL A 341 16.35 -1.11 19.10
CA VAL A 341 16.47 -2.46 18.55
C VAL A 341 17.95 -2.82 18.45
N ARG A 342 18.30 -3.99 18.99
CA ARG A 342 19.67 -4.52 19.04
C ARG A 342 19.78 -5.71 18.11
N SER A 343 20.92 -5.85 17.45
CA SER A 343 21.17 -6.92 16.47
C SER A 343 22.41 -7.73 16.86
N PHE A 344 22.31 -9.05 16.76
CA PHE A 344 23.42 -9.99 16.84
C PHE A 344 23.94 -10.41 15.45
N GLY A 345 23.48 -9.74 14.40
CA GLY A 345 23.83 -10.07 13.02
C GLY A 345 23.10 -11.32 12.52
N PHE A 346 23.79 -12.09 11.66
CA PHE A 346 23.26 -13.25 10.94
C PHE A 346 24.01 -14.51 11.38
N PRO A 347 23.63 -15.13 12.51
CA PRO A 347 24.24 -16.38 12.94
C PRO A 347 23.86 -17.53 11.99
N PRO A 348 24.62 -18.64 12.01
CA PRO A 348 24.28 -19.80 11.21
C PRO A 348 22.84 -20.29 11.47
N PRO A 349 22.07 -20.63 10.42
CA PRO A 349 20.62 -20.87 10.52
C PRO A 349 20.26 -22.11 11.34
N TYR A 350 21.21 -22.99 11.63
CA TYR A 350 21.03 -24.18 12.47
C TYR A 350 21.10 -23.87 13.98
N GLN A 351 21.54 -22.68 14.40
CA GLN A 351 21.57 -22.30 15.82
C GLN A 351 20.17 -22.12 16.36
N LYS A 352 19.96 -22.43 17.64
CA LYS A 352 18.65 -22.37 18.29
C LYS A 352 18.46 -21.05 19.05
N HIS A 353 17.47 -20.26 18.67
CA HIS A 353 17.12 -18.97 19.29
C HIS A 353 15.61 -18.80 19.44
N GLY A 354 15.17 -17.65 19.97
CA GLY A 354 13.75 -17.29 19.99
C GLY A 354 13.21 -16.96 18.60
N VAL A 355 11.96 -16.53 18.52
CA VAL A 355 11.38 -16.01 17.28
C VAL A 355 10.39 -14.89 17.58
N TYR A 356 10.41 -13.85 16.74
CA TYR A 356 9.35 -12.85 16.70
C TYR A 356 8.39 -13.17 15.57
N CYS A 357 7.11 -13.23 15.87
CA CYS A 357 6.05 -13.44 14.90
C CYS A 357 5.27 -12.13 14.69
N TYR A 358 4.71 -11.98 13.50
CA TYR A 358 3.82 -10.90 13.11
C TYR A 358 2.46 -11.47 12.75
N SER A 359 1.42 -10.98 13.41
CA SER A 359 0.05 -11.36 13.15
C SER A 359 -0.83 -10.13 12.98
N ALA A 360 -1.87 -10.25 12.16
CA ALA A 360 -2.88 -9.22 11.96
C ALA A 360 -4.25 -9.89 11.77
N VAL A 361 -5.31 -9.12 11.94
CA VAL A 361 -6.68 -9.59 11.68
C VAL A 361 -6.99 -9.50 10.20
N VAL A 362 -7.85 -10.38 9.70
CA VAL A 362 -8.38 -10.28 8.33
C VAL A 362 -9.85 -9.96 8.39
N VAL A 363 -10.24 -8.84 7.80
CA VAL A 363 -11.66 -8.54 7.55
C VAL A 363 -12.05 -9.06 6.19
N PHE A 364 -13.19 -9.74 6.13
CA PHE A 364 -13.75 -10.24 4.89
C PHE A 364 -15.26 -10.01 4.83
N PRO A 365 -15.80 -9.75 3.62
CA PRO A 365 -17.24 -9.70 3.42
C PRO A 365 -17.82 -11.12 3.39
N TYR A 366 -18.99 -11.26 3.99
CA TYR A 366 -19.77 -12.50 3.96
C TYR A 366 -21.18 -12.22 3.45
N GLN A 367 -21.63 -13.04 2.50
CA GLN A 367 -22.98 -13.01 1.95
C GLN A 367 -23.64 -14.37 2.21
N PRO A 368 -24.89 -14.41 2.68
CA PRO A 368 -25.53 -15.67 3.01
C PRO A 368 -25.99 -16.45 1.76
N PRO A 369 -26.25 -17.77 1.91
CA PRO A 369 -26.72 -18.62 0.81
C PRO A 369 -28.03 -18.15 0.18
N HIS A 370 -28.92 -17.56 0.98
CA HIS A 370 -30.26 -17.13 0.56
C HIS A 370 -30.29 -15.74 -0.09
N GLY A 371 -29.18 -15.32 -0.72
CA GLY A 371 -29.09 -14.08 -1.48
C GLY A 371 -28.59 -12.87 -0.67
N ARG A 372 -28.27 -11.80 -1.40
CA ARG A 372 -27.73 -10.55 -0.83
C ARG A 372 -28.72 -9.90 0.14
N TYR A 373 -28.18 -9.25 1.17
CA TYR A 373 -28.94 -8.45 2.14
C TYR A 373 -30.02 -9.23 2.88
N ASN A 374 -29.65 -10.40 3.40
CA ASN A 374 -30.60 -11.31 4.03
C ASN A 374 -30.26 -11.68 5.49
N LEU A 375 -29.37 -10.93 6.15
CA LEU A 375 -29.01 -11.12 7.56
C LEU A 375 -29.53 -9.97 8.41
N THR A 376 -30.29 -10.27 9.46
CA THR A 376 -30.47 -9.35 10.58
C THR A 376 -29.16 -9.19 11.35
N TYR A 377 -29.08 -8.25 12.30
CA TYR A 377 -27.86 -8.07 13.09
C TYR A 377 -27.50 -9.34 13.90
N HIS A 378 -28.51 -10.03 14.43
CA HIS A 378 -28.30 -11.28 15.18
C HIS A 378 -27.86 -12.42 14.27
N ASP A 379 -28.46 -12.55 13.08
CA ASP A 379 -28.02 -13.52 12.07
C ASP A 379 -26.57 -13.24 11.65
N ALA A 380 -26.21 -11.97 11.45
CA ALA A 380 -24.86 -11.55 11.10
C ALA A 380 -23.83 -11.92 12.18
N GLN A 381 -24.17 -11.73 13.45
CA GLN A 381 -23.32 -12.15 14.58
C GLN A 381 -23.14 -13.68 14.59
N GLN A 382 -24.22 -14.44 14.44
CA GLN A 382 -24.18 -15.90 14.45
C GLN A 382 -23.37 -16.45 13.27
N VAL A 383 -23.58 -15.92 12.07
CA VAL A 383 -22.85 -16.33 10.87
C VAL A 383 -21.35 -16.06 11.02
N CYS A 384 -20.93 -14.92 11.55
CA CYS A 384 -19.50 -14.70 11.81
C CYS A 384 -18.94 -15.72 12.81
N GLN A 385 -19.69 -16.05 13.87
CA GLN A 385 -19.29 -17.08 14.85
C GLN A 385 -19.18 -18.47 14.21
N GLU A 386 -20.11 -18.85 13.34
CA GLU A 386 -20.06 -20.10 12.58
C GLU A 386 -18.79 -20.19 11.71
N GLN A 387 -18.28 -19.05 11.24
CA GLN A 387 -17.02 -18.93 10.50
C GLN A 387 -15.76 -18.75 11.39
N ASP A 388 -15.82 -19.07 12.69
CA ASP A 388 -14.74 -18.85 13.67
C ASP A 388 -14.25 -17.40 13.71
N SER A 389 -15.19 -16.47 13.53
CA SER A 389 -14.92 -15.04 13.38
C SER A 389 -15.86 -14.21 14.26
N THR A 390 -15.59 -12.92 14.33
CA THR A 390 -16.45 -11.96 15.03
C THR A 390 -16.92 -10.88 14.06
N LEU A 391 -17.92 -10.07 14.43
CA LEU A 391 -18.26 -8.89 13.65
C LEU A 391 -17.05 -7.95 13.61
N ALA A 392 -16.72 -7.44 12.42
CA ALA A 392 -15.66 -6.46 12.28
C ALA A 392 -16.05 -5.13 12.97
N THR A 393 -15.09 -4.48 13.61
CA THR A 393 -15.27 -3.10 14.08
C THR A 393 -15.12 -2.11 12.92
N PHE A 394 -15.54 -0.87 13.13
CA PHE A 394 -15.30 0.19 12.13
C PHE A 394 -13.81 0.36 11.86
N GLU A 395 -12.97 0.37 12.90
CA GLU A 395 -11.52 0.53 12.76
C GLU A 395 -10.93 -0.62 11.94
N GLN A 396 -11.38 -1.85 12.17
CA GLN A 396 -10.93 -3.01 11.40
C GLN A 396 -11.40 -2.96 9.95
N LEU A 397 -12.67 -2.60 9.70
CA LEU A 397 -13.18 -2.44 8.34
C LEU A 397 -12.46 -1.31 7.60
N PHE A 398 -12.23 -0.20 8.29
CA PHE A 398 -11.51 0.95 7.77
C PHE A 398 -10.07 0.56 7.42
N GLN A 399 -9.36 -0.13 8.31
CA GLN A 399 -8.02 -0.67 8.02
C GLN A 399 -8.03 -1.64 6.84
N ALA A 400 -9.03 -2.52 6.73
CA ALA A 400 -9.13 -3.44 5.60
C ALA A 400 -9.42 -2.70 4.28
N TRP A 401 -10.27 -1.67 4.31
CA TRP A 401 -10.48 -0.76 3.18
C TRP A 401 -9.19 -0.04 2.78
N GLU A 402 -8.44 0.46 3.77
CA GLU A 402 -7.11 1.04 3.55
C GLU A 402 -6.08 0.03 2.99
N GLU A 403 -6.36 -1.27 3.10
CA GLU A 403 -5.60 -2.38 2.51
C GLU A 403 -6.07 -2.78 1.11
N GLY A 404 -7.02 -2.03 0.54
CA GLY A 404 -7.57 -2.28 -0.79
C GLY A 404 -8.85 -3.11 -0.79
N LEU A 405 -9.48 -3.38 0.37
CA LEU A 405 -10.78 -4.06 0.42
C LEU A 405 -11.84 -3.21 -0.30
N ASN A 406 -12.28 -3.70 -1.45
CA ASN A 406 -13.30 -3.07 -2.27
C ASN A 406 -14.56 -3.93 -2.31
N TRP A 407 -15.61 -3.51 -1.60
CA TRP A 407 -16.86 -4.25 -1.51
C TRP A 407 -18.08 -3.35 -1.60
N CYS A 408 -18.88 -3.56 -2.64
CA CYS A 408 -20.00 -2.69 -3.02
C CYS A 408 -21.31 -3.01 -2.30
N ASN A 409 -21.30 -3.95 -1.34
CA ASN A 409 -22.50 -4.33 -0.62
C ASN A 409 -22.41 -3.88 0.84
N ALA A 410 -23.50 -3.31 1.33
CA ALA A 410 -23.67 -2.88 2.71
C ALA A 410 -23.71 -4.07 3.66
N GLY A 411 -22.93 -4.00 4.75
CA GLY A 411 -22.87 -5.05 5.75
C GLY A 411 -22.84 -4.53 7.18
N TRP A 412 -23.35 -5.34 8.11
CA TRP A 412 -23.31 -5.07 9.54
C TRP A 412 -21.89 -5.03 10.10
N LEU A 413 -21.68 -4.17 11.09
CA LEU A 413 -20.48 -4.06 11.93
C LEU A 413 -20.80 -4.29 13.41
N ALA A 414 -19.78 -4.47 14.24
CA ALA A 414 -19.89 -4.81 15.66
C ALA A 414 -20.66 -3.80 16.52
N ASP A 415 -20.72 -2.53 16.11
CA ASP A 415 -21.48 -1.48 16.80
C ASP A 415 -22.97 -1.45 16.41
N GLY A 416 -23.37 -2.28 15.43
CA GLY A 416 -24.71 -2.27 14.85
C GLY A 416 -24.92 -1.19 13.79
N THR A 417 -23.84 -0.57 13.32
CA THR A 417 -23.89 0.24 12.09
C THR A 417 -23.81 -0.65 10.85
N VAL A 418 -24.23 -0.08 9.72
CA VAL A 418 -24.15 -0.75 8.43
C VAL A 418 -23.30 0.09 7.51
N GLN A 419 -22.23 -0.51 6.97
CA GLN A 419 -21.24 0.21 6.18
C GLN A 419 -20.79 -0.58 4.96
N TYR A 420 -20.13 0.06 3.99
CA TYR A 420 -19.47 -0.62 2.88
C TYR A 420 -18.22 0.13 2.39
N PRO A 421 -17.09 -0.57 2.19
CA PRO A 421 -15.84 0.03 1.75
C PRO A 421 -15.73 0.06 0.22
N ILE A 422 -15.47 1.23 -0.38
CA ILE A 422 -15.23 1.35 -1.82
C ILE A 422 -13.89 2.02 -2.08
N THR A 423 -13.00 1.33 -2.81
CA THR A 423 -11.74 1.92 -3.31
C THR A 423 -11.93 2.43 -4.74
N LYS A 424 -12.82 1.79 -5.51
CA LYS A 424 -13.14 2.18 -6.90
C LYS A 424 -14.63 2.50 -7.04
N PRO A 425 -15.01 3.79 -7.04
CA PRO A 425 -16.40 4.23 -7.20
C PRO A 425 -16.99 3.74 -8.52
N ARG A 426 -18.20 3.18 -8.48
CA ARG A 426 -18.93 2.72 -9.66
C ARG A 426 -20.43 2.92 -9.48
N ARG A 427 -21.18 3.05 -10.59
CA ARG A 427 -22.62 3.35 -10.56
C ARG A 427 -23.43 2.50 -9.57
N PRO A 428 -23.24 1.17 -9.48
CA PRO A 428 -23.99 0.34 -8.53
C PRO A 428 -23.68 0.57 -7.04
N CYS A 429 -22.58 1.27 -6.70
CA CYS A 429 -22.13 1.50 -5.32
C CYS A 429 -22.41 2.92 -4.80
N GLY A 430 -23.45 3.58 -5.34
CA GLY A 430 -23.84 4.93 -4.96
C GLY A 430 -23.47 6.03 -5.96
N GLY A 431 -23.02 5.69 -7.18
CA GLY A 431 -22.80 6.63 -8.28
C GLY A 431 -21.33 6.95 -8.60
N LEU A 432 -21.08 7.52 -9.80
CA LEU A 432 -19.74 7.86 -10.31
C LEU A 432 -19.12 9.12 -9.65
N GLY A 433 -19.86 9.83 -8.80
CA GLY A 433 -19.40 11.06 -8.12
C GLY A 433 -18.93 10.84 -6.67
N LEU A 434 -18.95 9.61 -6.16
CA LEU A 434 -18.51 9.33 -4.80
C LEU A 434 -16.99 9.19 -4.74
N ALA A 435 -16.36 9.79 -3.74
CA ALA A 435 -14.97 9.51 -3.41
C ALA A 435 -14.77 8.06 -2.93
N PRO A 436 -13.55 7.49 -3.03
CA PRO A 436 -13.19 6.32 -2.25
C PRO A 436 -13.40 6.55 -0.75
N GLY A 437 -13.80 5.52 -0.02
CA GLY A 437 -14.06 5.59 1.43
C GLY A 437 -14.92 4.44 1.95
N VAL A 438 -14.99 4.34 3.28
CA VAL A 438 -15.99 3.53 3.96
C VAL A 438 -17.28 4.35 4.12
N ARG A 439 -18.35 3.88 3.50
CA ARG A 439 -19.64 4.55 3.48
C ARG A 439 -20.52 4.00 4.58
N SER A 440 -21.10 4.88 5.38
CA SER A 440 -21.95 4.51 6.49
C SER A 440 -23.41 4.84 6.21
N TYR A 441 -24.27 3.86 6.45
CA TYR A 441 -25.71 4.03 6.55
C TYR A 441 -26.15 4.33 7.99
N GLY A 442 -25.19 4.47 8.93
CA GLY A 442 -25.43 4.70 10.34
C GLY A 442 -26.00 3.47 11.06
N SER A 443 -26.58 3.72 12.23
CA SER A 443 -27.27 2.70 13.02
C SER A 443 -28.58 2.29 12.34
N ARG A 444 -28.88 0.99 12.35
CA ARG A 444 -30.07 0.41 11.72
C ARG A 444 -30.85 -0.46 12.72
N HIS A 445 -32.15 -0.69 12.46
CA HIS A 445 -32.98 -1.56 13.29
C HIS A 445 -32.50 -3.01 13.20
N ARG A 446 -31.91 -3.49 14.29
CA ARG A 446 -31.21 -4.79 14.39
C ARG A 446 -32.07 -6.01 14.05
N HIS A 447 -33.38 -5.94 14.27
CA HIS A 447 -34.32 -7.05 14.05
C HIS A 447 -35.06 -6.98 12.72
N LEU A 448 -35.20 -5.78 12.13
CA LEU A 448 -36.05 -5.54 10.96
C LEU A 448 -35.24 -5.45 9.68
N HIS A 449 -34.12 -4.74 9.73
CA HIS A 449 -33.32 -4.51 8.55
C HIS A 449 -32.41 -5.69 8.27
N ARG A 450 -32.18 -5.95 6.98
CA ARG A 450 -31.35 -7.05 6.52
C ARG A 450 -30.25 -6.53 5.61
N TYR A 451 -29.04 -7.03 5.83
CA TYR A 451 -27.82 -6.65 5.11
C TYR A 451 -26.89 -7.85 4.95
N ASP A 452 -25.74 -7.65 4.32
CA ASP A 452 -24.62 -8.60 4.38
C ASP A 452 -23.89 -8.39 5.73
N VAL A 453 -22.69 -8.94 5.89
CA VAL A 453 -21.87 -8.71 7.09
C VAL A 453 -20.38 -8.65 6.77
N PHE A 454 -19.64 -7.87 7.54
CA PHE A 454 -18.18 -7.94 7.57
C PHE A 454 -17.74 -8.69 8.83
N CYS A 455 -17.05 -9.80 8.62
CA CYS A 455 -16.49 -10.58 9.71
C CYS A 455 -14.98 -10.31 9.81
N SER A 456 -14.44 -10.41 11.02
CA SER A 456 -13.02 -10.31 11.33
C SER A 456 -12.53 -11.64 11.90
N SER A 457 -11.56 -12.25 11.21
CA SER A 457 -10.90 -13.48 11.65
C SER A 457 -9.57 -13.18 12.32
N SER A 458 -9.33 -13.88 13.42
CA SER A 458 -8.03 -13.92 14.08
C SER A 458 -7.07 -14.90 13.38
N PRO A 459 -5.75 -14.79 13.62
CA PRO A 459 -4.74 -15.78 13.23
C PRO A 459 -5.18 -17.23 13.51
N LEU A 460 -4.89 -18.14 12.58
CA LEU A 460 -5.28 -19.55 12.66
C LEU A 460 -4.21 -20.43 13.31
N ARG A 461 -4.58 -21.22 14.31
CA ARG A 461 -3.72 -22.30 14.82
C ARG A 461 -3.92 -23.60 14.03
N GLY A 462 -3.56 -23.59 12.75
CA GLY A 462 -3.75 -24.72 11.84
C GLY A 462 -3.43 -24.37 10.40
N LYS A 463 -3.71 -25.30 9.49
CA LYS A 463 -3.40 -25.15 8.05
C LYS A 463 -4.62 -25.37 7.18
N VAL A 464 -4.88 -24.41 6.29
CA VAL A 464 -5.80 -24.59 5.17
C VAL A 464 -5.02 -25.02 3.94
N TYR A 465 -5.53 -26.03 3.23
CA TYR A 465 -4.94 -26.53 1.99
C TYR A 465 -6.03 -27.00 1.02
N TYR A 466 -5.69 -27.02 -0.26
CA TYR A 466 -6.56 -27.61 -1.28
C TYR A 466 -6.27 -29.10 -1.37
N LEU A 467 -7.28 -29.94 -1.15
CA LEU A 467 -7.12 -31.40 -1.19
C LEU A 467 -7.06 -31.86 -2.65
N GLN A 468 -5.93 -32.44 -3.05
CA GLN A 468 -5.74 -32.96 -4.41
C GLN A 468 -6.44 -34.31 -4.54
N LEU A 469 -7.44 -34.37 -5.42
CA LEU A 469 -8.27 -35.56 -5.64
C LEU A 469 -8.35 -35.88 -7.13
N PRO A 470 -8.46 -37.18 -7.50
CA PRO A 470 -8.55 -37.59 -8.90
C PRO A 470 -9.86 -37.14 -9.57
N GLN A 471 -10.90 -36.88 -8.79
CA GLN A 471 -12.18 -36.36 -9.27
C GLN A 471 -12.69 -35.27 -8.34
N LYS A 472 -13.45 -34.33 -8.91
CA LYS A 472 -14.20 -33.32 -8.18
C LYS A 472 -15.38 -33.96 -7.42
N LEU A 473 -15.75 -33.38 -6.29
CA LEU A 473 -16.69 -33.95 -5.33
C LEU A 473 -17.91 -33.05 -5.12
N ASN A 474 -19.06 -33.66 -4.81
CA ASN A 474 -20.20 -32.91 -4.27
C ASN A 474 -19.92 -32.44 -2.83
N LEU A 475 -20.76 -31.58 -2.26
CA LEU A 475 -20.46 -30.98 -0.95
C LEU A 475 -20.30 -32.02 0.18
N THR A 476 -21.17 -33.04 0.21
CA THR A 476 -21.14 -34.10 1.23
C THR A 476 -19.90 -35.00 1.05
N GLU A 477 -19.59 -35.37 -0.19
CA GLU A 477 -18.38 -36.11 -0.55
C GLU A 477 -17.13 -35.32 -0.14
N ALA A 478 -17.11 -34.01 -0.38
CA ALA A 478 -16.01 -33.11 -0.04
C ALA A 478 -15.79 -33.02 1.47
N GLN A 479 -16.86 -32.91 2.26
CA GLN A 479 -16.80 -32.95 3.73
C GLN A 479 -16.21 -34.28 4.22
N GLN A 480 -16.70 -35.40 3.67
CA GLN A 480 -16.20 -36.73 4.02
C GLN A 480 -14.74 -36.92 3.59
N ALA A 481 -14.33 -36.36 2.45
CA ALA A 481 -12.95 -36.44 1.98
C ALA A 481 -11.99 -35.71 2.93
N CYS A 482 -12.32 -34.50 3.39
CA CYS A 482 -11.53 -33.82 4.41
C CYS A 482 -11.48 -34.62 5.71
N PHE A 483 -12.62 -35.18 6.15
CA PHE A 483 -12.68 -36.01 7.36
C PHE A 483 -11.79 -37.25 7.27
N ASN A 484 -11.83 -37.95 6.14
CA ASN A 484 -10.98 -39.12 5.87
C ASN A 484 -9.49 -38.76 5.84
N ASP A 485 -9.15 -37.51 5.49
CA ASP A 485 -7.79 -36.96 5.51
C ASP A 485 -7.38 -36.43 6.92
N GLY A 486 -8.21 -36.64 7.95
CA GLY A 486 -7.94 -36.17 9.32
C GLY A 486 -8.13 -34.66 9.50
N ALA A 487 -8.90 -34.03 8.62
CA ALA A 487 -9.17 -32.60 8.59
C ALA A 487 -10.67 -32.31 8.60
N GLN A 488 -11.03 -31.04 8.66
CA GLN A 488 -12.40 -30.56 8.47
C GLN A 488 -12.49 -29.79 7.16
N ILE A 489 -13.67 -29.66 6.57
CA ILE A 489 -13.84 -28.71 5.47
C ILE A 489 -13.55 -27.29 5.99
N ALA A 490 -12.77 -26.52 5.23
CA ALA A 490 -12.35 -25.19 5.67
C ALA A 490 -13.53 -24.22 5.71
N LYS A 491 -13.54 -23.35 6.72
CA LYS A 491 -14.48 -22.23 6.84
C LYS A 491 -14.01 -21.04 6.01
N VAL A 492 -14.92 -20.09 5.74
CA VAL A 492 -14.60 -18.90 4.96
C VAL A 492 -13.51 -18.06 5.62
N GLY A 493 -13.66 -17.74 6.91
CA GLY A 493 -12.66 -16.97 7.65
C GLY A 493 -11.27 -17.62 7.62
N GLN A 494 -11.24 -18.95 7.75
CA GLN A 494 -10.00 -19.72 7.68
C GLN A 494 -9.30 -19.57 6.32
N LEU A 495 -10.06 -19.64 5.21
CA LEU A 495 -9.52 -19.43 3.87
C LEU A 495 -8.91 -18.03 3.69
N TYR A 496 -9.56 -16.99 4.21
CA TYR A 496 -9.06 -15.60 4.14
C TYR A 496 -7.77 -15.41 4.93
N VAL A 497 -7.67 -15.99 6.13
CA VAL A 497 -6.44 -15.96 6.92
C VAL A 497 -5.31 -16.71 6.22
N ALA A 498 -5.58 -17.89 5.65
CA ALA A 498 -4.59 -18.68 4.93
C ALA A 498 -4.10 -17.99 3.64
N TRP A 499 -5.00 -17.37 2.89
CA TRP A 499 -4.64 -16.54 1.74
C TRP A 499 -3.71 -15.39 2.16
N ARG A 500 -4.10 -14.64 3.20
CA ARG A 500 -3.42 -13.41 3.59
C ARG A 500 -2.06 -13.67 4.24
N PHE A 501 -2.01 -14.59 5.20
CA PHE A 501 -0.83 -14.78 6.05
C PHE A 501 -0.06 -16.07 5.78
N MET A 502 -0.68 -17.07 5.16
CA MET A 502 -0.03 -18.35 4.87
C MET A 502 0.36 -18.49 3.39
N GLY A 503 0.07 -17.47 2.58
CA GLY A 503 0.44 -17.43 1.16
C GLY A 503 -0.34 -18.40 0.28
N LEU A 504 -1.50 -18.89 0.73
CA LEU A 504 -2.31 -19.84 -0.01
C LEU A 504 -2.74 -19.25 -1.36
N ASN A 505 -2.29 -19.88 -2.45
CA ASN A 505 -2.51 -19.43 -3.83
C ASN A 505 -2.89 -20.64 -4.69
N HIS A 506 -4.17 -20.77 -5.02
CA HIS A 506 -4.68 -21.89 -5.79
C HIS A 506 -5.80 -21.45 -6.74
N CYS A 507 -5.64 -21.78 -8.01
CA CYS A 507 -6.50 -21.32 -9.10
C CYS A 507 -7.64 -22.29 -9.45
N ASP A 508 -8.27 -22.91 -8.45
CA ASP A 508 -9.45 -23.76 -8.68
C ASP A 508 -10.45 -23.56 -7.56
N ALA A 509 -11.74 -23.52 -7.91
CA ALA A 509 -12.81 -23.32 -6.96
C ALA A 509 -13.00 -24.58 -6.11
N GLY A 510 -13.04 -24.38 -4.79
CA GLY A 510 -13.28 -25.46 -3.84
C GLY A 510 -14.43 -25.15 -2.89
N TRP A 511 -15.10 -26.22 -2.46
CA TRP A 511 -16.10 -26.17 -1.40
C TRP A 511 -15.51 -25.68 -0.09
N LEU A 512 -16.32 -24.89 0.62
CA LEU A 512 -16.12 -24.47 2.00
C LEU A 512 -17.30 -24.94 2.86
N ALA A 513 -17.12 -24.86 4.18
CA ALA A 513 -18.09 -25.33 5.17
C ALA A 513 -19.48 -24.71 5.03
N ASP A 514 -19.58 -23.46 4.56
CA ASP A 514 -20.85 -22.76 4.33
C ASP A 514 -21.56 -23.18 3.03
N GLY A 515 -20.97 -24.09 2.25
CA GLY A 515 -21.46 -24.49 0.93
C GLY A 515 -21.18 -23.44 -0.15
N SER A 516 -20.33 -22.45 0.11
CA SER A 516 -19.85 -21.55 -0.95
C SER A 516 -18.68 -22.18 -1.71
N LEU A 517 -18.51 -21.74 -2.96
CA LEU A 517 -17.31 -22.00 -3.74
C LEU A 517 -16.42 -20.78 -3.77
N ARG A 518 -15.16 -20.95 -3.38
CA ARG A 518 -14.16 -19.88 -3.38
C ARG A 518 -12.80 -20.37 -3.86
N TYR A 519 -11.92 -19.44 -4.21
CA TYR A 519 -10.51 -19.72 -4.49
C TYR A 519 -9.63 -18.49 -4.17
N PRO A 520 -8.44 -18.68 -3.56
CA PRO A 520 -7.53 -17.61 -3.20
C PRO A 520 -6.40 -17.42 -4.22
N ILE A 521 -6.06 -16.17 -4.55
CA ILE A 521 -4.94 -15.82 -5.42
C ILE A 521 -4.08 -14.76 -4.77
N THR A 522 -2.78 -15.02 -4.62
CA THR A 522 -1.78 -14.02 -4.19
C THR A 522 -1.04 -13.41 -5.37
N LYS A 523 -0.91 -14.14 -6.49
CA LYS A 523 -0.26 -13.68 -7.73
C LYS A 523 -1.27 -13.67 -8.89
N PRO A 524 -1.63 -12.50 -9.43
CA PRO A 524 -2.56 -12.42 -10.54
C PRO A 524 -2.07 -13.24 -11.74
N SER A 525 -2.98 -14.00 -12.35
CA SER A 525 -2.70 -14.79 -13.54
C SER A 525 -3.84 -14.60 -14.52
N ARG A 526 -3.52 -14.45 -15.81
CA ARG A 526 -4.53 -14.30 -16.89
C ARG A 526 -5.49 -15.48 -16.97
N ASN A 527 -5.06 -16.65 -16.49
CA ASN A 527 -5.85 -17.88 -16.51
C ASN A 527 -6.74 -18.03 -15.25
N CYS A 528 -6.71 -17.04 -14.34
CA CYS A 528 -7.23 -17.18 -12.99
C CYS A 528 -8.18 -16.04 -12.56
N GLY A 529 -9.05 -15.60 -13.47
CA GLY A 529 -9.95 -14.48 -13.19
C GLY A 529 -9.25 -13.10 -13.28
N PRO A 530 -9.75 -12.07 -12.58
CA PRO A 530 -9.27 -10.69 -12.72
C PRO A 530 -7.82 -10.50 -12.22
N LEU A 531 -7.15 -9.47 -12.73
CA LEU A 531 -5.71 -9.18 -12.50
C LEU A 531 -5.36 -8.68 -11.08
N GLU A 532 -6.18 -8.94 -10.07
CA GLU A 532 -6.00 -8.47 -8.70
C GLU A 532 -5.93 -9.65 -7.71
N PRO A 533 -5.02 -9.64 -6.72
CA PRO A 533 -5.01 -10.63 -5.64
C PRO A 533 -6.31 -10.60 -4.82
N GLY A 534 -6.67 -11.72 -4.21
CA GLY A 534 -7.86 -11.81 -3.35
C GLY A 534 -8.43 -13.22 -3.25
N VAL A 535 -9.40 -13.39 -2.35
CA VAL A 535 -10.29 -14.55 -2.32
C VAL A 535 -11.51 -14.24 -3.18
N ARG A 536 -11.76 -15.06 -4.20
CA ARG A 536 -12.87 -14.92 -5.14
C ARG A 536 -14.00 -15.87 -4.76
N SER A 537 -15.24 -15.43 -4.90
CA SER A 537 -16.43 -16.23 -4.60
C SER A 537 -17.27 -16.43 -5.87
N PHE A 538 -17.74 -17.67 -6.06
CA PHE A 538 -18.70 -18.05 -7.10
C PHE A 538 -20.13 -18.19 -6.56
N GLY A 539 -20.38 -17.80 -5.31
CA GLY A 539 -21.67 -17.98 -4.64
C GLY A 539 -21.90 -19.41 -4.15
N PHE A 540 -23.16 -19.82 -4.13
CA PHE A 540 -23.66 -21.06 -3.53
C PHE A 540 -24.32 -21.93 -4.61
N PRO A 541 -23.57 -22.80 -5.30
CA PRO A 541 -24.15 -23.70 -6.28
C PRO A 541 -24.92 -24.84 -5.60
N PRO A 542 -25.79 -25.55 -6.35
CA PRO A 542 -26.50 -26.70 -5.83
C PRO A 542 -25.53 -27.76 -5.26
N PRO A 543 -25.80 -28.33 -4.07
CA PRO A 543 -24.85 -29.22 -3.36
C PRO A 543 -24.43 -30.48 -4.11
N TYR A 544 -25.19 -30.90 -5.12
CA TYR A 544 -24.91 -32.09 -5.95
C TYR A 544 -23.87 -31.83 -7.05
N GLN A 545 -23.50 -30.58 -7.33
CA GLN A 545 -22.47 -30.27 -8.32
C GLN A 545 -21.08 -30.67 -7.81
N LYS A 546 -20.17 -31.03 -8.72
CA LYS A 546 -18.84 -31.52 -8.37
C LYS A 546 -17.77 -30.44 -8.50
N HIS A 547 -17.10 -30.10 -7.40
CA HIS A 547 -16.03 -29.09 -7.33
C HIS A 547 -14.82 -29.59 -6.51
N GLY A 548 -13.76 -28.79 -6.42
CA GLY A 548 -12.66 -29.06 -5.50
C GLY A 548 -13.07 -28.91 -4.03
N VAL A 549 -12.12 -29.05 -3.11
CA VAL A 549 -12.38 -28.78 -1.68
C VAL A 549 -11.14 -28.19 -0.99
N TYR A 550 -11.39 -27.21 -0.11
CA TYR A 550 -10.38 -26.75 0.84
C TYR A 550 -10.63 -27.42 2.19
N CYS A 551 -9.59 -28.01 2.74
CA CYS A 551 -9.63 -28.63 4.07
C CYS A 551 -8.80 -27.80 5.04
N TYR A 552 -9.17 -27.86 6.32
CA TYR A 552 -8.51 -27.25 7.45
C TYR A 552 -8.10 -28.34 8.44
N SER A 553 -6.79 -28.43 8.68
CA SER A 553 -6.22 -29.27 9.73
C SER A 553 -5.84 -28.39 10.91
N ALA A 554 -6.45 -28.64 12.07
CA ALA A 554 -6.08 -27.96 13.31
C ALA A 554 -4.67 -28.37 13.72
N GLY A 555 -3.85 -27.43 14.19
CA GLY A 555 -2.55 -27.75 14.77
C GLY A 555 -2.73 -28.61 16.02
N MET A 556 -1.88 -29.63 16.21
CA MET A 556 -1.79 -30.33 17.51
C MET A 556 -1.41 -29.29 18.58
N GLN A 557 -2.23 -29.20 19.63
CA GLN A 557 -1.98 -28.32 20.79
C GLN A 557 -0.82 -28.80 21.64
#